data_AF-A0A9D5XRS0-F1
#
_entry.id   AF-A0A9D5XRS0-F1
#
_cell.length_a   1.000
_cell.length_b   1.000
_cell.length_c   1.000
_cell.angle_alpha   90.00
_cell.angle_beta   90.00
_cell.angle_gamma   90.00
#
_symmetry.space_group_name_H-M   'P 1'
#
loop_
_entity.id
_entity.type
_entity.pdbx_description
1 polymer ?
#
loop_
_entity_poly.entity_id
_entity_poly.type
_entity_poly.pdbx_seq_one_letter_code
_entity_poly.pdbx_strand_id
1 'polypeptide(L)'
;MVQVAISGVQALPFESIAQIFEPFLGQEVALAQLSNAAVQATALYQQAGYPLSFVYLPEQNFAQGVVRIHAIEGRANTLEINGDAGKSEALLREIVQPILDAKPLDKATFERQTLLLSRIENLKVVASASLPATT
;
A
#
# COMPACT_ATOMS: atom_id res chain seq x y z
N MET A 1 18.88 4.04 24.97
CA MET A 1 19.12 3.39 23.68
C MET A 1 17.80 3.31 22.93
N VAL A 2 17.76 3.76 21.67
CA VAL A 2 16.57 3.67 20.83
C VAL A 2 16.49 2.28 20.19
N GLN A 3 15.32 1.64 20.30
CA GLN A 3 14.96 0.40 19.61
C GLN A 3 13.88 0.71 18.58
N VAL A 4 13.84 -0.05 17.50
CA VAL A 4 12.83 0.08 16.45
C VAL A 4 12.01 -1.20 16.39
N ALA A 5 10.69 -1.07 16.49
CA ALA A 5 9.74 -2.18 16.35
C ALA A 5 8.96 -1.99 15.04
N ILE A 6 9.22 -2.84 14.05
CA ILE A 6 8.59 -2.78 12.73
C ILE A 6 7.52 -3.87 12.62
N SER A 7 6.37 -3.54 12.07
CA SER A 7 5.29 -4.51 11.83
C SER A 7 4.53 -4.21 10.54
N GLY A 8 3.68 -5.15 10.10
CA GLY A 8 2.82 -5.02 8.92
C GLY A 8 3.47 -5.35 7.58
N VAL A 9 4.76 -5.72 7.58
CA VAL A 9 5.51 -6.13 6.37
C VAL A 9 5.22 -7.60 6.06
N GLN A 10 4.61 -7.87 4.90
CA GLN A 10 4.29 -9.23 4.43
C GLN A 10 4.66 -9.43 2.94
N ALA A 11 4.49 -8.40 2.10
CA ALA A 11 4.72 -8.47 0.66
C ALA A 11 6.19 -8.32 0.24
N LEU A 12 7.01 -7.72 1.10
CA LEU A 12 8.46 -7.58 0.91
C LEU A 12 9.22 -8.39 1.97
N PRO A 13 10.49 -8.79 1.70
CA PRO A 13 11.34 -9.32 2.75
C PRO A 13 11.46 -8.33 3.90
N PHE A 14 11.16 -8.78 5.12
CA PHE A 14 11.21 -7.93 6.32
C PHE A 14 12.55 -7.21 6.47
N GLU A 15 13.65 -7.91 6.17
CA GLU A 15 15.01 -7.40 6.24
C GLU A 15 15.23 -6.17 5.33
N SER A 16 14.64 -6.15 4.13
CA SER A 16 14.74 -5.02 3.21
C SER A 16 14.15 -3.73 3.78
N ILE A 17 13.13 -3.85 4.63
CA ILE A 17 12.56 -2.71 5.36
C ILE A 17 13.38 -2.40 6.61
N ALA A 18 13.80 -3.43 7.36
CA ALA A 18 14.53 -3.26 8.61
C ALA A 18 15.88 -2.56 8.42
N GLN A 19 16.62 -2.89 7.35
CA GLN A 19 17.92 -2.28 7.04
C GLN A 19 17.87 -0.75 6.89
N ILE A 20 16.73 -0.18 6.50
CA ILE A 20 16.57 1.29 6.40
C ILE A 20 16.65 1.94 7.79
N PHE A 21 16.26 1.22 8.85
CA PHE A 21 16.17 1.76 10.21
C PHE A 21 17.35 1.39 11.10
N GLU A 22 18.18 0.43 10.71
CA GLU A 22 19.39 0.02 11.43
C GLU A 22 20.31 1.19 11.84
N PRO A 23 20.56 2.21 10.98
CA PRO A 23 21.41 3.32 11.35
C PRO A 23 20.93 4.10 12.58
N PHE A 24 19.65 4.00 12.96
CA PHE A 24 19.06 4.77 14.07
C PHE A 24 19.12 4.05 15.42
N LEU A 25 19.53 2.78 15.44
CA LEU A 25 19.53 1.98 16.66
C LEU A 25 20.59 2.47 17.65
N GLY A 26 20.22 2.50 18.94
CA GLY A 26 21.13 2.79 20.03
C GLY A 26 21.52 4.27 20.24
N GLN A 27 21.20 5.17 19.31
CA GLN A 27 21.56 6.59 19.38
C GLN A 27 20.35 7.53 19.53
N GLU A 28 20.61 8.81 19.85
CA GLU A 28 19.60 9.86 19.80
C GLU A 28 19.32 10.25 18.35
N VAL A 29 18.04 10.21 17.96
CA VAL A 29 17.62 10.42 16.56
C VAL A 29 16.48 11.41 16.54
N ALA A 30 16.55 12.38 15.61
CA ALA A 30 15.47 13.33 15.42
C ALA A 30 14.28 12.64 14.74
N LEU A 31 13.05 12.95 15.18
CA LEU A 31 11.83 12.40 14.60
C LEU A 31 11.78 12.57 13.07
N ALA A 32 12.24 13.71 12.55
CA ALA A 32 12.31 13.98 11.12
C ALA A 32 13.16 12.96 10.34
N GLN A 33 14.24 12.44 10.94
CA GLN A 33 15.09 11.42 10.30
C GLN A 33 14.35 10.08 10.18
N LEU A 34 13.61 9.70 11.22
CA LEU A 34 12.78 8.50 11.21
C LEU A 34 11.62 8.63 10.22
N SER A 35 10.99 9.80 10.13
CA SER A 35 9.98 10.08 9.10
C SER A 35 10.55 9.96 7.69
N ASN A 36 11.76 10.48 7.44
CA ASN A 36 12.43 10.33 6.14
C ASN A 36 12.76 8.86 5.83
N ALA A 37 13.13 8.07 6.83
CA ALA A 37 13.35 6.64 6.69
C ALA A 37 12.05 5.90 6.32
N ALA A 38 10.92 6.27 6.92
CA ALA A 38 9.60 5.74 6.55
C ALA A 38 9.19 6.09 5.11
N VAL A 39 9.55 7.30 4.63
CA VAL A 39 9.36 7.69 3.21
C VAL A 39 10.21 6.81 2.28
N GLN A 40 11.47 6.52 2.65
CA GLN A 40 12.33 5.62 1.87
C GLN A 40 11.77 4.19 1.84
N ALA A 41 11.29 3.68 2.98
CA ALA A 41 10.64 2.37 3.05
C ALA A 41 9.37 2.32 2.19
N THR A 42 8.57 3.39 2.17
CA THR A 42 7.42 3.52 1.27
C THR A 42 7.84 3.50 -0.20
N ALA A 43 8.95 4.16 -0.55
CA ALA A 43 9.47 4.13 -1.92
C ALA A 43 9.88 2.73 -2.36
N LEU A 44 10.43 1.89 -1.47
CA LEU A 44 10.72 0.49 -1.78
C LEU A 44 9.47 -0.30 -2.17
N TYR A 45 8.36 -0.12 -1.44
CA TYR A 45 7.06 -0.72 -1.81
C TYR A 45 6.59 -0.27 -3.19
N GLN A 46 6.67 1.03 -3.47
CA GLN A 46 6.25 1.58 -4.76
C GLN A 46 7.11 1.05 -5.91
N GLN A 47 8.42 0.96 -5.71
CA GLN A 47 9.37 0.40 -6.69
C GLN A 47 9.12 -1.10 -6.92
N ALA A 48 8.75 -1.84 -5.87
CA ALA A 48 8.37 -3.24 -5.95
C ALA A 48 6.97 -3.49 -6.55
N GLY A 49 6.26 -2.43 -6.95
CA GLY A 49 4.97 -2.54 -7.62
C GLY A 49 3.76 -2.55 -6.69
N TYR A 50 3.90 -2.08 -5.45
CA TYR A 50 2.79 -1.98 -4.48
C TYR A 50 2.42 -0.52 -4.20
N PRO A 51 1.71 0.16 -5.12
CA PRO A 51 1.49 1.61 -5.06
C PRO A 51 0.60 2.04 -3.89
N LEU A 52 -0.21 1.12 -3.33
CA LEU A 52 -1.08 1.37 -2.19
C LEU A 52 -0.45 1.00 -0.85
N SER A 53 0.82 0.57 -0.84
CA SER A 53 1.52 0.22 0.38
C SER A 53 2.41 1.36 0.84
N PHE A 54 2.42 1.63 2.14
CA PHE A 54 3.20 2.72 2.73
C PHE A 54 3.64 2.39 4.15
N VAL A 55 4.71 3.04 4.58
CA VAL A 55 5.30 2.88 5.90
C VAL A 55 5.21 4.20 6.64
N TYR A 56 4.80 4.17 7.89
CA TYR A 56 4.62 5.35 8.72
C TYR A 56 5.00 5.10 10.18
N LEU A 57 5.21 6.19 10.91
CA LEU A 57 5.34 6.19 12.35
C LEU A 57 4.00 6.59 12.95
N PRO A 58 3.27 5.70 13.65
CA PRO A 58 2.06 6.08 14.35
C PRO A 58 2.37 7.04 15.50
N GLU A 59 1.35 7.81 15.90
CA GLU A 59 1.39 8.59 17.14
C GLU A 59 1.67 7.67 18.32
N GLN A 60 2.70 8.02 19.10
CA GLN A 60 3.17 7.21 20.21
C GLN A 60 3.93 8.06 21.22
N ASN A 61 3.96 7.60 22.47
CA ASN A 61 4.91 8.11 23.44
C ASN A 61 6.28 7.46 23.18
N PHE A 62 7.35 8.24 23.35
CA PHE A 62 8.73 7.76 23.22
C PHE A 62 9.35 7.37 24.57
N ALA A 63 8.53 7.30 25.62
CA ALA A 63 8.97 7.14 27.01
C ALA A 63 9.71 5.83 27.29
N GLN A 64 9.52 4.81 26.44
CA GLN A 64 10.15 3.49 26.59
C GLN A 64 11.38 3.30 25.68
N GLY A 65 11.79 4.33 24.93
CA GLY A 65 12.91 4.21 23.98
C GLY A 65 12.65 3.25 22.81
N VAL A 66 11.39 2.84 22.60
CA VAL A 66 10.98 2.02 21.45
C VAL A 66 10.19 2.89 20.49
N VAL A 67 10.66 2.98 19.25
CA VAL A 67 9.98 3.61 18.12
C VAL A 67 9.24 2.53 17.34
N ARG A 68 7.92 2.63 17.30
CA ARG A 68 7.06 1.77 16.48
C ARG A 68 6.97 2.30 15.06
N ILE A 69 7.06 1.40 14.11
CA ILE A 69 6.95 1.65 12.67
C ILE A 69 5.99 0.62 12.10
N HIS A 70 5.06 1.08 11.29
CA HIS A 70 4.02 0.24 10.72
C HIS A 70 4.01 0.38 9.21
N ALA A 71 4.06 -0.75 8.52
CA ALA A 71 3.72 -0.86 7.11
C ALA A 71 2.23 -1.15 6.98
N ILE A 72 1.55 -0.39 6.12
CA ILE A 72 0.20 -0.70 5.65
C ILE A 72 0.37 -1.21 4.23
N GLU A 73 -0.12 -2.43 3.99
CA GLU A 73 -0.12 -3.06 2.69
C GLU A 73 -1.53 -2.97 2.09
N GLY A 74 -1.71 -2.00 1.19
CA GLY A 74 -3.02 -1.61 0.68
C GLY A 74 -3.65 -2.64 -0.25
N ARG A 75 -4.98 -2.74 -0.18
CA ARG A 75 -5.81 -3.60 -1.04
C ARG A 75 -7.09 -2.88 -1.45
N ALA A 76 -7.69 -3.29 -2.56
CA ALA A 76 -9.01 -2.82 -2.94
C ALA A 76 -10.09 -3.57 -2.15
N ASN A 77 -11.06 -2.85 -1.59
CA ASN A 77 -12.12 -3.43 -0.76
C ASN A 77 -13.52 -3.33 -1.41
N THR A 78 -13.73 -2.34 -2.26
CA THR A 78 -15.05 -2.02 -2.81
C THR A 78 -14.94 -1.80 -4.31
N LEU A 79 -15.91 -2.35 -5.05
CA LEU A 79 -16.16 -2.02 -6.45
C LEU A 79 -17.42 -1.15 -6.51
N GLU A 80 -17.27 0.07 -7.00
CA GLU A 80 -18.39 0.98 -7.29
C GLU A 80 -18.57 1.09 -8.81
N ILE A 81 -19.76 0.75 -9.29
CA ILE A 81 -20.15 0.90 -10.69
C ILE A 81 -21.14 2.06 -10.76
N ASN A 82 -20.74 3.14 -11.41
CA ASN A 82 -21.58 4.32 -11.60
C ASN A 82 -22.19 4.32 -13.01
N GLY A 83 -23.53 4.42 -13.09
CA GLY A 83 -24.29 4.36 -14.35
C GLY A 83 -24.90 2.98 -14.64
N ASP A 84 -25.42 2.79 -15.85
CA ASP A 84 -26.05 1.54 -16.28
C ASP A 84 -25.06 0.68 -17.07
N ALA A 85 -24.57 -0.40 -16.46
CA ALA A 85 -23.71 -1.37 -17.10
C ALA A 85 -24.50 -2.44 -17.90
N GLY A 86 -25.82 -2.47 -17.77
CA GLY A 86 -26.71 -3.40 -18.45
C GLY A 86 -26.23 -4.85 -18.40
N LYS A 87 -26.18 -5.50 -19.56
CA LYS A 87 -25.75 -6.90 -19.69
C LYS A 87 -24.26 -7.12 -19.39
N SER A 88 -23.46 -6.06 -19.37
CA SER A 88 -22.01 -6.14 -19.15
C SER A 88 -21.64 -6.15 -17.67
N GLU A 89 -22.57 -5.90 -16.74
CA GLU A 89 -22.25 -5.81 -15.31
C GLU A 89 -21.58 -7.07 -14.76
N ALA A 90 -22.09 -8.25 -15.13
CA ALA A 90 -21.51 -9.52 -14.69
C ALA A 90 -20.05 -9.66 -15.16
N LEU A 91 -19.78 -9.30 -16.42
CA LEU A 91 -18.44 -9.32 -17.00
C LEU A 91 -17.50 -8.30 -16.32
N LEU A 92 -17.99 -7.09 -16.00
CA LEU A 92 -17.22 -6.09 -15.26
C LEU A 92 -16.77 -6.62 -13.89
N ARG A 93 -17.70 -7.26 -13.16
CA ARG A 93 -17.41 -7.86 -11.86
C ARG A 93 -16.39 -8.99 -11.95
N GLU A 94 -16.52 -9.84 -12.97
CA GLU A 94 -15.57 -10.92 -13.23
C GLU A 94 -14.15 -10.39 -13.50
N ILE A 95 -14.01 -9.37 -14.36
CA ILE A 95 -12.71 -8.77 -14.67
C ILE A 95 -12.10 -8.07 -13.45
N VAL A 96 -12.91 -7.46 -12.59
CA VAL A 96 -12.42 -6.77 -11.39
C VAL A 96 -12.08 -7.73 -10.25
N GLN A 97 -12.61 -8.95 -10.23
CA GLN A 97 -12.42 -9.90 -9.12
C GLN A 97 -10.95 -10.10 -8.70
N PRO A 98 -9.97 -10.25 -9.62
CA PRO A 98 -8.56 -10.34 -9.25
C PRO A 98 -8.02 -9.12 -8.50
N ILE A 99 -8.53 -7.91 -8.76
CA ILE A 99 -8.17 -6.70 -8.00
C ILE A 99 -8.67 -6.81 -6.56
N LEU A 100 -9.89 -7.30 -6.35
CA LEU A 100 -10.51 -7.43 -5.01
C LEU A 100 -9.90 -8.56 -4.18
N ASP A 101 -9.41 -9.61 -4.85
CA ASP A 101 -8.78 -10.75 -4.19
C ASP A 101 -7.30 -10.49 -3.83
N ALA A 102 -6.66 -9.51 -4.49
CA ALA A 102 -5.25 -9.20 -4.29
C ALA A 102 -4.96 -8.65 -2.87
N LYS A 103 -3.93 -9.21 -2.23
CA LYS A 103 -3.51 -8.88 -0.86
C LYS A 103 -1.98 -8.91 -0.75
N PRO A 104 -1.29 -7.76 -0.79
CA PRO A 104 -1.79 -6.45 -1.23
C PRO A 104 -2.10 -6.38 -2.73
N LEU A 105 -2.72 -5.28 -3.15
CA LEU A 105 -2.93 -4.99 -4.57
C LEU A 105 -1.61 -4.56 -5.21
N ASP A 106 -1.12 -5.36 -6.16
CA ASP A 106 0.01 -5.01 -6.99
C ASP A 106 -0.43 -4.23 -8.25
N LYS A 107 0.49 -3.40 -8.75
CA LYS A 107 0.32 -2.53 -9.91
C LYS A 107 0.01 -3.33 -11.18
N ALA A 108 0.65 -4.48 -11.38
CA ALA A 108 0.50 -5.26 -12.60
C ALA A 108 -0.91 -5.87 -12.70
N THR A 109 -1.45 -6.37 -11.60
CA THR A 109 -2.83 -6.84 -11.50
C THR A 109 -3.80 -5.69 -11.80
N PHE A 110 -3.62 -4.53 -11.18
CA PHE A 110 -4.48 -3.37 -11.42
C PHE A 110 -4.46 -2.92 -12.89
N GLU A 111 -3.27 -2.77 -13.49
CA GLU A 111 -3.10 -2.36 -14.88
C GLU A 111 -3.72 -3.39 -15.84
N ARG A 112 -3.47 -4.68 -15.61
CA ARG A 112 -4.02 -5.75 -16.44
C ARG A 112 -5.54 -5.75 -16.46
N GLN A 113 -6.19 -5.69 -15.30
CA GLN A 113 -7.65 -5.71 -15.25
C GLN A 113 -8.23 -4.40 -15.84
N THR A 114 -7.60 -3.26 -15.60
CA THR A 114 -8.02 -1.98 -16.21
C THR A 114 -7.97 -2.02 -17.74
N LEU A 115 -6.93 -2.64 -18.31
CA LEU A 115 -6.82 -2.86 -19.76
C LEU A 115 -7.88 -3.82 -20.32
N LEU A 116 -8.35 -4.79 -19.53
CA LEU A 116 -9.44 -5.67 -19.94
C LEU A 116 -10.78 -4.93 -19.92
N LEU A 117 -11.02 -4.10 -18.90
CA LEU A 117 -12.22 -3.27 -18.81
C LEU A 117 -12.31 -2.29 -19.99
N SER A 118 -11.20 -1.70 -20.42
CA SER A 118 -11.17 -0.75 -21.55
C SER A 118 -11.45 -1.39 -22.92
N ARG A 119 -11.51 -2.72 -23.01
CA ARG A 119 -11.83 -3.44 -24.25
C ARG A 119 -13.32 -3.74 -24.41
N ILE A 120 -14.13 -3.47 -23.38
CA ILE A 120 -15.56 -3.69 -23.47
C ILE A 120 -16.17 -2.57 -24.33
N GLU A 121 -16.72 -2.96 -25.48
CA GLU A 121 -17.38 -2.02 -26.38
C GLU A 121 -18.56 -1.33 -25.68
N ASN A 122 -18.78 -0.06 -26.02
CA ASN A 122 -19.87 0.78 -25.49
C ASN A 122 -19.75 1.17 -23.99
N LEU A 123 -18.60 0.96 -23.35
CA LEU A 123 -18.33 1.46 -21.99
C LEU A 123 -17.09 2.36 -21.97
N LYS A 124 -17.18 3.47 -21.22
CA LYS A 124 -16.02 4.27 -20.82
C LYS A 124 -15.72 3.95 -19.36
N VAL A 125 -14.64 3.21 -19.11
CA VAL A 125 -14.24 2.84 -17.76
C VAL A 125 -13.09 3.72 -17.31
N VAL A 126 -13.23 4.36 -16.15
CA VAL A 126 -12.16 5.05 -15.43
C VAL A 126 -11.97 4.30 -14.11
N ALA A 127 -10.81 3.68 -13.95
CA ALA A 127 -10.44 3.00 -12.72
C ALA A 127 -9.45 3.86 -11.93
N SER A 128 -9.71 4.05 -10.64
CA SER A 128 -8.79 4.70 -9.72
C SER A 128 -8.72 3.91 -8.41
N ALA A 129 -7.57 3.99 -7.76
CA ALA A 129 -7.37 3.49 -6.41
C ALA A 129 -6.61 4.55 -5.62
N SER A 130 -7.11 4.89 -4.44
CA SER A 130 -6.52 5.89 -3.55
C SER A 130 -6.14 5.26 -2.23
N LEU A 131 -5.09 5.78 -1.60
CA LEU A 131 -4.79 5.50 -0.21
C LEU A 131 -5.93 6.07 0.66
N PRO A 132 -6.31 5.39 1.76
CA PRO A 132 -7.28 5.93 2.70
C PRO A 132 -6.79 7.27 3.26
N ALA A 133 -7.69 8.26 3.32
CA ALA A 133 -7.38 9.62 3.77
C ALA A 133 -7.27 9.74 5.31
N THR A 134 -7.45 8.65 6.07
CA THR A 134 -7.48 8.68 7.53
C THR A 134 -7.02 7.33 8.09
N THR A 135 -6.04 7.37 8.99
CA THR A 135 -5.73 6.29 9.96
C THR A 135 -6.41 6.58 11.28
#